data_AF-A0A957BMD7-F1
#
_entry.id   AF-A0A957BMD7-F1
#
_cell.length_a   1.000
_cell.length_b   1.000
_cell.length_c   1.000
_cell.angle_alpha   90.00
_cell.angle_beta   90.00
_cell.angle_gamma   90.00
#
_symmetry.space_group_name_H-M   'P 1'
#
loop_
_entity.id
_entity.type
_entity.pdbx_description
1 polymer ?
#
loop_
_entity_poly.entity_id
_entity_poly.type
_entity_poly.pdbx_seq_one_letter_code
_entity_poly.pdbx_strand_id
1 'polypeptide(L)'
;MNRPQQPQQAETLRDWLAQANPSLLLKLILTAGAALALLIVLAWLTFGGGLASFSAIPLEPGQPVSAADEFGLAARPGLVAMQVDGVDLGSVHRLDPPAALEIDGFRLTVAQEYLNEESLLAELDLGANQVAWLENSVINYVFCLPANRGYRDILATAVSNQSLITLTTAQGNQFDFTIEAGAQETTAALAAYTRQKQPAITLLWQNGDGTEAYVLKGSYIPSIHLLDASGLGGAQVEPAQTLPEADLHVQLDGVDIQTDGLQLLVRGSVTNSGVQAGTVAAADIALLGDALRSQIVSVDPPLPWQVPAGNGVVAFTAVFQRPLSSHATLTIHAQDFALEFTDR
;
A
#
# COMPACT_ATOMS: atom_id res chain seq x y z
N MET A 1 -30.14 43.26 54.00
CA MET A 1 -29.59 42.88 52.68
C MET A 1 -28.32 42.06 52.93
N ASN A 2 -28.45 40.74 52.81
CA ASN A 2 -27.40 39.75 53.09
C ASN A 2 -26.35 39.78 51.96
N ARG A 3 -25.06 39.88 52.32
CA ARG A 3 -23.98 39.44 51.43
C ARG A 3 -23.73 37.94 51.70
N PRO A 4 -23.69 37.09 50.67
CA PRO A 4 -23.32 35.69 50.84
C PRO A 4 -21.85 35.57 51.25
N GLN A 5 -21.59 34.71 52.22
CA GLN A 5 -20.25 34.33 52.66
C GLN A 5 -19.54 33.56 51.54
N GLN A 6 -18.30 33.96 51.25
CA GLN A 6 -17.37 33.24 50.40
C GLN A 6 -16.89 31.97 51.13
N PRO A 7 -16.83 30.79 50.47
CA PRO A 7 -16.33 29.58 51.09
C PRO A 7 -14.81 29.65 51.30
N GLN A 8 -14.38 29.62 52.56
CA GLN A 8 -13.01 29.30 52.98
C GLN A 8 -12.77 27.80 52.79
N GLN A 9 -12.40 27.37 51.59
CA GLN A 9 -11.86 26.02 51.36
C GLN A 9 -10.78 26.05 50.28
N ALA A 10 -9.62 26.57 50.65
CA ALA A 10 -8.37 26.27 49.99
C ALA A 10 -7.29 26.14 51.07
N GLU A 11 -7.54 25.28 52.07
CA GLU A 11 -6.44 24.67 52.81
C GLU A 11 -5.63 23.89 51.78
N THR A 12 -4.44 24.40 51.50
CA THR A 12 -3.65 23.94 50.38
C THR A 12 -3.20 22.51 50.66
N LEU A 13 -3.27 21.63 49.65
CA LEU A 13 -2.76 20.26 49.66
C LEU A 13 -1.33 20.15 50.25
N ARG A 14 -0.57 21.26 50.18
CA ARG A 14 0.74 21.44 50.79
C ARG A 14 0.74 21.38 52.31
N ASP A 15 -0.22 22.00 52.97
CA ASP A 15 -0.32 22.03 54.44
C ASP A 15 -0.71 20.65 54.97
N TRP A 16 -1.56 19.93 54.23
CA TRP A 16 -1.90 18.54 54.53
C TRP A 16 -0.69 17.61 54.37
N LEU A 17 0.12 17.78 53.32
CA LEU A 17 1.35 17.00 53.11
C LEU A 17 2.41 17.28 54.18
N ALA A 18 2.45 18.48 54.75
CA ALA A 18 3.39 18.84 55.82
C ALA A 18 3.02 18.23 57.18
N GLN A 19 1.74 17.96 57.45
CA GLN A 19 1.26 17.31 58.68
C GLN A 19 1.11 15.78 58.56
N ALA A 20 1.14 15.23 57.35
CA ALA A 20 0.99 13.81 57.13
C ALA A 20 2.16 13.02 57.74
N ASN A 21 1.82 12.02 58.54
CA ASN A 21 2.79 11.15 59.20
C ASN A 21 3.60 10.39 58.13
N PRO A 22 4.94 10.52 58.08
CA PRO A 22 5.76 9.98 56.98
C PRO A 22 5.65 8.45 56.87
N SER A 23 5.35 7.77 57.97
CA SER A 23 5.09 6.33 57.99
C SER A 23 3.79 5.92 57.28
N LEU A 24 2.77 6.78 57.28
CA LEU A 24 1.51 6.55 56.57
C LEU A 24 1.68 6.80 55.07
N LEU A 25 2.42 7.85 54.68
CA LEU A 25 2.73 8.13 53.28
C LEU A 25 3.53 6.99 52.63
N LEU A 26 4.53 6.46 53.32
CA LEU A 26 5.32 5.33 52.82
C LEU A 26 4.45 4.08 52.61
N LYS A 27 3.55 3.79 53.56
CA LYS A 27 2.60 2.66 53.43
C LYS A 27 1.67 2.85 52.24
N LEU A 28 1.16 4.06 52.01
CA LEU A 28 0.23 4.38 50.93
C LEU A 28 0.90 4.28 49.55
N ILE A 29 2.16 4.71 49.43
CA ILE A 29 2.95 4.56 48.21
C ILE A 29 3.22 3.07 47.92
N LEU A 30 3.58 2.29 48.95
CA LEU A 30 3.82 0.85 48.79
C LEU A 30 2.55 0.09 48.39
N THR A 31 1.39 0.39 48.98
CA THR A 31 0.13 -0.25 48.56
C THR A 31 -0.31 0.17 47.17
N ALA A 32 -0.15 1.44 46.79
CA ALA A 32 -0.45 1.90 45.44
C ALA A 32 0.45 1.25 44.39
N GLY A 33 1.75 1.10 44.69
CA GLY A 33 2.70 0.41 43.81
C GLY A 33 2.37 -1.08 43.62
N ALA A 34 2.01 -1.78 44.70
CA ALA A 34 1.62 -3.19 44.63
C ALA A 34 0.34 -3.40 43.81
N ALA A 35 -0.65 -2.50 43.96
CA ALA A 35 -1.89 -2.55 43.18
C ALA A 35 -1.62 -2.33 41.68
N LEU A 36 -0.74 -1.39 41.33
CA LEU A 36 -0.35 -1.13 39.95
C LEU A 36 0.37 -2.31 39.31
N ALA A 37 1.30 -2.94 40.04
CA ALA A 37 2.01 -4.14 39.56
C ALA A 37 1.05 -5.31 39.31
N LEU A 38 0.04 -5.49 40.18
CA LEU A 38 -0.98 -6.52 39.99
C LEU A 38 -1.82 -6.28 38.73
N LEU A 39 -2.19 -5.03 38.45
CA LEU A 39 -2.93 -4.66 37.24
C LEU A 39 -2.12 -4.92 35.97
N ILE A 40 -0.81 -4.66 35.99
CA ILE A 40 0.09 -4.95 34.86
C ILE A 40 0.17 -6.46 34.59
N VAL A 41 0.30 -7.28 35.65
CA VAL A 41 0.31 -8.74 35.51
C VAL A 41 -1.03 -9.26 34.98
N LEU A 42 -2.15 -8.70 35.45
CA LEU A 42 -3.46 -9.09 34.99
C LEU A 42 -3.66 -8.75 33.51
N ALA A 43 -3.24 -7.55 33.08
CA ALA A 43 -3.29 -7.15 31.67
C ALA A 43 -2.40 -8.04 30.80
N TRP A 44 -1.23 -8.45 31.28
CA TRP A 44 -0.35 -9.37 30.56
C TRP A 44 -0.97 -10.78 30.44
N LEU A 45 -1.66 -11.26 31.46
CA LEU A 45 -2.38 -12.54 31.40
C LEU A 45 -3.59 -12.51 30.47
N THR A 46 -4.30 -11.38 30.38
CA THR A 46 -5.48 -11.26 29.52
C THR A 46 -5.14 -10.98 28.06
N PHE A 47 -4.03 -10.27 27.79
CA PHE A 47 -3.68 -9.84 26.42
C PHE A 47 -2.40 -10.47 25.84
N GLY A 48 -1.48 -10.98 26.67
CA GLY A 48 -0.14 -11.41 26.22
C GLY A 48 0.10 -12.93 26.15
N GLY A 49 -0.84 -13.76 26.58
CA GLY A 49 -0.60 -15.18 26.88
C GLY A 49 -1.25 -16.21 25.95
N GLY A 50 -1.10 -16.08 24.63
CA GLY A 50 -1.53 -17.10 23.66
C GLY A 50 -0.48 -18.19 23.43
N LEU A 51 -0.34 -19.17 24.33
CA LEU A 51 0.32 -20.45 24.01
C LEU A 51 -0.76 -21.52 23.82
N ALA A 52 -1.03 -21.85 22.57
CA ALA A 52 -1.90 -22.97 22.22
C ALA A 52 -1.20 -24.30 22.54
N SER A 53 -1.76 -25.05 23.49
CA SER A 53 -1.41 -26.45 23.74
C SER A 53 -2.04 -27.32 22.65
N PHE A 54 -1.25 -28.02 21.85
CA PHE A 54 -1.74 -29.03 20.91
C PHE A 54 -1.98 -30.36 21.63
N SER A 55 -3.23 -30.80 21.70
CA SER A 55 -3.57 -32.19 22.02
C SER A 55 -3.61 -33.02 20.74
N ALA A 56 -2.69 -33.98 20.62
CA ALA A 56 -2.67 -34.96 19.55
C ALA A 56 -3.75 -36.03 19.77
N ILE A 57 -4.57 -36.30 18.75
CA ILE A 57 -5.57 -37.38 18.72
C ILE A 57 -4.88 -38.66 18.19
N PRO A 58 -5.05 -39.83 18.83
CA PRO A 58 -4.48 -41.08 18.34
C PRO A 58 -5.34 -41.65 17.19
N LEU A 59 -4.71 -42.00 16.06
CA LEU A 59 -5.35 -42.65 14.92
C LEU A 59 -5.37 -44.18 15.07
N GLU A 60 -6.53 -44.80 14.81
CA GLU A 60 -6.68 -46.26 14.72
C GLU A 60 -6.11 -46.81 13.39
N PRO A 61 -5.56 -48.04 13.36
CA PRO A 61 -4.94 -48.60 12.16
C PRO A 61 -5.98 -49.23 11.22
N GLY A 62 -6.05 -48.79 9.96
CA GLY A 62 -6.70 -49.56 8.90
C GLY A 62 -7.45 -48.81 7.79
N GLN A 63 -7.49 -47.47 7.79
CA GLN A 63 -8.06 -46.71 6.67
C GLN A 63 -6.96 -46.30 5.67
N PRO A 64 -7.21 -46.36 4.34
CA PRO A 64 -6.23 -45.97 3.33
C PRO A 64 -5.95 -44.47 3.45
N VAL A 65 -4.69 -44.13 3.71
CA VAL A 65 -4.21 -42.75 3.81
C VAL A 65 -4.15 -42.17 2.40
N SER A 66 -4.99 -41.17 2.13
CA SER A 66 -4.82 -40.33 0.95
C SER A 66 -3.61 -39.42 1.21
N ALA A 67 -2.70 -39.29 0.25
CA ALA A 67 -1.42 -38.58 0.39
C ALA A 67 -1.51 -37.06 0.64
N ALA A 68 -2.67 -36.56 1.08
CA ALA A 68 -2.92 -35.18 1.45
C ALA A 68 -2.67 -34.88 2.95
N ASP A 69 -2.51 -35.89 3.80
CA ASP A 69 -2.47 -35.69 5.26
C ASP A 69 -1.07 -35.66 5.90
N GLU A 70 0.03 -35.85 5.14
CA GLU A 70 1.39 -35.88 5.71
C GLU A 70 2.10 -34.51 5.75
N PHE A 71 1.49 -33.47 5.17
CA PHE A 71 1.94 -32.08 5.29
C PHE A 71 0.80 -31.27 5.88
N GLY A 72 0.87 -30.92 7.17
CA GLY A 72 -0.16 -30.16 7.90
C GLY A 72 -0.55 -28.83 7.24
N LEU A 73 -1.42 -28.90 6.25
CA LEU A 73 -2.07 -27.81 5.52
C LEU A 73 -3.55 -27.78 5.91
N ALA A 74 -3.81 -27.68 7.22
CA ALA A 74 -5.13 -27.27 7.67
C ALA A 74 -5.29 -25.77 7.35
N ALA A 75 -6.12 -25.49 6.34
CA ALA A 75 -6.73 -24.20 6.02
C ALA A 75 -5.77 -23.01 5.77
N ARG A 76 -5.12 -22.99 4.61
CA ARG A 76 -4.75 -21.74 3.94
C ARG A 76 -5.71 -21.51 2.76
N PRO A 77 -6.66 -20.57 2.81
CA PRO A 77 -7.37 -20.16 1.61
C PRO A 77 -6.50 -19.15 0.87
N GLY A 78 -6.12 -19.49 -0.35
CA GLY A 78 -5.28 -18.66 -1.22
C GLY A 78 -5.16 -19.30 -2.59
N LEU A 79 -6.29 -19.72 -3.14
CA LEU A 79 -6.41 -20.35 -4.45
C LEU A 79 -7.71 -19.85 -5.08
N VAL A 80 -7.59 -18.80 -5.89
CA VAL A 80 -8.62 -18.39 -6.84
C VAL A 80 -8.21 -18.97 -8.19
N ALA A 81 -8.91 -20.01 -8.65
CA ALA A 81 -8.84 -20.43 -10.04
C ALA A 81 -9.71 -19.47 -10.86
N MET A 82 -9.12 -18.78 -11.83
CA MET A 82 -9.85 -17.93 -12.77
C MET A 82 -10.21 -18.80 -13.98
N GLN A 83 -11.49 -19.16 -14.11
CA GLN A 83 -12.02 -19.74 -15.35
C GLN A 83 -12.67 -18.61 -16.15
N VAL A 84 -12.00 -18.17 -17.20
CA VAL A 84 -12.56 -17.29 -18.24
C VAL A 84 -12.76 -18.16 -19.47
N ASP A 85 -14.02 -18.38 -19.83
CA ASP A 85 -14.51 -19.06 -21.05
C ASP A 85 -13.65 -20.23 -21.59
N GLY A 86 -13.72 -21.37 -20.90
CA GLY A 86 -13.39 -22.67 -21.48
C GLY A 86 -11.90 -22.99 -21.69
N VAL A 87 -10.98 -22.12 -21.26
CA VAL A 87 -9.55 -22.41 -21.26
C VAL A 87 -9.08 -22.70 -19.85
N ASP A 88 -8.67 -23.94 -19.63
CA ASP A 88 -8.11 -24.45 -18.38
C ASP A 88 -6.65 -23.97 -18.26
N LEU A 89 -6.42 -22.81 -17.64
CA LEU A 89 -5.08 -22.26 -17.41
C LEU A 89 -4.56 -22.76 -16.05
N GLY A 90 -3.93 -23.93 -16.07
CA GLY A 90 -3.32 -24.59 -14.90
C GLY A 90 -2.08 -23.90 -14.32
N SER A 91 -2.16 -22.62 -13.98
CA SER A 91 -1.07 -21.90 -13.28
C SER A 91 -1.62 -21.04 -12.14
N VAL A 92 -1.32 -21.49 -10.92
CA VAL A 92 -1.59 -20.79 -9.66
C VAL A 92 -0.65 -19.60 -9.56
N HIS A 93 -1.11 -18.40 -9.92
CA HIS A 93 -0.35 -17.16 -9.71
C HIS A 93 -0.55 -16.70 -8.26
N ARG A 94 0.54 -16.66 -7.50
CA ARG A 94 0.56 -16.03 -6.18
C ARG A 94 0.42 -14.53 -6.38
N LEU A 95 -0.67 -13.97 -5.87
CA LEU A 95 -1.01 -12.57 -6.05
C LEU A 95 -0.05 -11.68 -5.28
N ASP A 96 0.30 -10.56 -5.90
CA ASP A 96 1.20 -9.58 -5.34
C ASP A 96 0.44 -8.68 -4.35
N PRO A 97 0.79 -8.70 -3.05
CA PRO A 97 0.03 -7.96 -2.05
C PRO A 97 0.19 -6.44 -2.23
N PRO A 98 -0.83 -5.65 -1.89
CA PRO A 98 -0.73 -4.19 -1.88
C PRO A 98 0.26 -3.71 -0.81
N ALA A 99 1.03 -2.67 -1.13
CA ALA A 99 2.04 -2.11 -0.24
C ALA A 99 1.80 -0.63 0.09
N ALA A 100 1.30 0.15 -0.87
CA ALA A 100 0.96 1.55 -0.65
C ALA A 100 -0.29 1.96 -1.44
N LEU A 101 -1.05 2.90 -0.89
CA LEU A 101 -2.21 3.52 -1.51
C LEU A 101 -2.02 5.03 -1.55
N GLU A 102 -2.27 5.66 -2.69
CA GLU A 102 -2.23 7.11 -2.84
C GLU A 102 -3.58 7.66 -3.31
N ILE A 103 -4.05 8.73 -2.66
CA ILE A 103 -5.27 9.44 -3.01
C ILE A 103 -5.13 10.93 -2.69
N ASP A 104 -5.43 11.80 -3.65
CA ASP A 104 -5.36 13.26 -3.49
C ASP A 104 -3.99 13.76 -2.95
N GLY A 105 -2.90 13.12 -3.37
CA GLY A 105 -1.53 13.40 -2.91
C GLY A 105 -1.20 12.89 -1.50
N PHE A 106 -2.12 12.20 -0.84
CA PHE A 106 -1.87 11.52 0.43
C PHE A 106 -1.50 10.06 0.20
N ARG A 107 -0.32 9.67 0.70
CA ARG A 107 0.19 8.30 0.63
C ARG A 107 0.03 7.56 1.96
N LEU A 108 -0.54 6.36 1.89
CA LEU A 108 -0.79 5.46 3.00
C LEU A 108 -0.01 4.16 2.84
N THR A 109 0.53 3.66 3.95
CA THR A 109 1.17 2.34 4.00
C THR A 109 0.10 1.28 4.24
N VAL A 110 0.13 0.21 3.45
CA VAL A 110 -0.84 -0.88 3.62
C VAL A 110 -0.36 -1.81 4.73
N ALA A 111 -1.14 -1.93 5.81
CA ALA A 111 -0.95 -2.91 6.86
C ALA A 111 -1.48 -4.26 6.36
N GLN A 112 -0.63 -5.30 6.44
CA GLN A 112 -1.03 -6.68 6.15
C GLN A 112 -1.74 -7.27 7.36
N GLU A 113 -2.95 -6.79 7.62
CA GLU A 113 -3.84 -7.35 8.63
C GLU A 113 -4.85 -8.28 7.97
N TYR A 114 -5.01 -9.48 8.53
CA TYR A 114 -5.96 -10.49 8.05
C TYR A 114 -7.38 -10.07 8.44
N LEU A 115 -8.02 -9.28 7.58
CA LEU A 115 -9.42 -8.93 7.75
C LEU A 115 -10.31 -9.99 7.08
N ASN A 116 -11.32 -10.44 7.82
CA ASN A 116 -12.47 -11.15 7.27
C ASN A 116 -13.70 -10.22 7.29
N GLU A 117 -14.83 -10.61 6.68
CA GLU A 117 -16.04 -9.78 6.65
C GLU A 117 -16.52 -9.37 8.07
N GLU A 118 -16.29 -10.21 9.08
CA GLU A 118 -16.63 -9.92 10.47
C GLU A 118 -15.69 -8.88 11.11
N SER A 119 -14.41 -8.86 10.72
CA SER A 119 -13.39 -7.92 11.21
C SER A 119 -13.46 -6.55 10.54
N LEU A 120 -14.12 -6.45 9.37
CA LEU A 120 -14.35 -5.19 8.66
C LEU A 120 -15.22 -4.21 9.47
N LEU A 121 -15.95 -4.72 10.46
CA LEU A 121 -16.84 -3.98 11.36
C LEU A 121 -16.24 -3.78 12.76
N ALA A 122 -15.03 -4.30 13.00
CA ALA A 122 -14.32 -4.13 14.26
C ALA A 122 -13.42 -2.89 14.21
N GLU A 123 -13.17 -2.29 15.38
CA GLU A 123 -12.19 -1.21 15.49
C GLU A 123 -10.79 -1.75 15.21
N LEU A 124 -10.14 -1.19 14.18
CA LEU A 124 -8.79 -1.57 13.76
C LEU A 124 -7.76 -0.67 14.44
N ASP A 125 -6.75 -1.26 15.07
CA ASP A 125 -5.63 -0.53 15.68
C ASP A 125 -4.58 -0.17 14.62
N LEU A 126 -4.96 0.73 13.71
CA LEU A 126 -4.11 1.20 12.63
C LEU A 126 -3.34 2.46 13.03
N GLY A 127 -2.06 2.51 12.64
CA GLY A 127 -1.26 3.72 12.73
C GLY A 127 -1.87 4.87 11.92
N ALA A 128 -1.51 6.11 12.29
CA ALA A 128 -2.10 7.32 11.70
C ALA A 128 -2.00 7.41 10.16
N ASN A 129 -1.02 6.74 9.53
CA ASN A 129 -0.79 6.70 8.07
C ASN A 129 -0.89 5.28 7.51
N GLN A 130 -1.61 4.40 8.19
CA GLN A 130 -1.80 3.02 7.76
C GLN A 130 -3.23 2.80 7.26
N VAL A 131 -3.38 1.84 6.35
CA VAL A 131 -4.67 1.38 5.84
C VAL A 131 -4.65 -0.15 5.86
N ALA A 132 -5.74 -0.79 6.26
CA ALA A 132 -5.83 -2.24 6.21
C ALA A 132 -6.42 -2.72 4.88
N TRP A 133 -5.94 -3.84 4.36
CA TRP A 133 -6.45 -4.48 3.15
C TRP A 133 -7.21 -5.77 3.49
N LEU A 134 -8.37 -5.97 2.86
CA LEU A 134 -9.15 -7.21 3.00
C LEU A 134 -8.56 -8.31 2.10
N GLU A 135 -8.04 -9.41 2.69
CA GLU A 135 -7.49 -10.52 1.92
C GLU A 135 -8.61 -11.28 1.16
N ASN A 136 -8.32 -11.82 -0.04
CA ASN A 136 -9.26 -12.35 -1.05
C ASN A 136 -10.00 -11.30 -1.89
N SER A 137 -9.68 -10.03 -1.70
CA SER A 137 -10.21 -8.91 -2.47
C SER A 137 -9.30 -8.62 -3.68
N VAL A 138 -9.19 -9.62 -4.57
CA VAL A 138 -8.18 -9.65 -5.66
C VAL A 138 -8.68 -8.94 -6.91
N ILE A 139 -9.96 -9.09 -7.17
CA ILE A 139 -10.68 -8.33 -8.19
C ILE A 139 -11.12 -7.00 -7.57
N ASN A 140 -11.32 -6.94 -6.26
CA ASN A 140 -11.92 -5.80 -5.59
C ASN A 140 -11.00 -5.34 -4.46
N TYR A 141 -10.10 -4.38 -4.64
CA TYR A 141 -9.28 -3.94 -3.52
C TYR A 141 -10.14 -3.21 -2.49
N VAL A 142 -10.36 -3.79 -1.31
CA VAL A 142 -11.11 -3.14 -0.22
C VAL A 142 -10.15 -2.70 0.88
N PHE A 143 -10.19 -1.41 1.18
CA PHE A 143 -9.32 -0.77 2.17
C PHE A 143 -10.11 -0.15 3.31
N CYS A 144 -9.70 -0.40 4.54
CA CYS A 144 -10.25 0.23 5.74
C CYS A 144 -9.30 1.32 6.23
N LEU A 145 -9.80 2.56 6.25
CA LEU A 145 -9.10 3.75 6.70
C LEU A 145 -9.29 3.96 8.21
N PRO A 146 -8.30 4.54 8.91
CA PRO A 146 -8.44 4.87 10.33
C PRO A 146 -9.60 5.83 10.59
N ALA A 147 -10.25 5.71 11.75
CA ALA A 147 -11.44 6.48 12.17
C ALA A 147 -11.20 7.98 12.47
N ASN A 148 -10.13 8.54 11.90
CA ASN A 148 -9.72 9.93 11.99
C ASN A 148 -10.58 10.79 11.03
N ARG A 149 -11.13 11.93 11.51
CA ARG A 149 -11.95 12.85 10.69
C ARG A 149 -11.27 13.36 9.42
N GLY A 150 -9.95 13.53 9.44
CA GLY A 150 -9.17 13.98 8.29
C GLY A 150 -9.25 13.05 7.08
N TYR A 151 -9.39 11.74 7.27
CA TYR A 151 -9.53 10.82 6.15
C TYR A 151 -10.86 10.97 5.41
N ARG A 152 -11.96 11.20 6.14
CA ARG A 152 -13.25 11.52 5.52
C ARG A 152 -13.17 12.77 4.64
N ASP A 153 -12.49 13.81 5.14
CA ASP A 153 -12.35 15.07 4.39
C ASP A 153 -11.46 14.89 3.15
N ILE A 154 -10.41 14.06 3.23
CA ILE A 154 -9.59 13.66 2.06
C ILE A 154 -10.45 12.92 1.03
N LEU A 155 -11.26 11.94 1.43
CA LEU A 155 -12.13 11.21 0.51
C LEU A 155 -13.15 12.15 -0.17
N ALA A 156 -13.78 13.04 0.60
CA ALA A 156 -14.73 14.02 0.05
C ALA A 156 -14.07 15.01 -0.91
N THR A 157 -12.83 15.41 -0.62
CA THR A 157 -12.02 16.28 -1.48
C THR A 157 -11.64 15.55 -2.77
N ALA A 158 -11.16 14.31 -2.66
CA ALA A 158 -10.81 13.47 -3.80
C ALA A 158 -11.99 13.27 -4.76
N VAL A 159 -13.20 13.03 -4.23
CA VAL A 159 -14.43 12.94 -5.04
C VAL A 159 -14.72 14.26 -5.76
N SER A 160 -14.59 15.39 -5.06
CA SER A 160 -14.84 16.72 -5.63
C SER A 160 -13.83 17.09 -6.73
N ASN A 161 -12.58 16.68 -6.56
CA ASN A 161 -11.49 16.91 -7.50
C ASN A 161 -11.42 15.86 -8.62
N GLN A 162 -12.21 14.80 -8.55
CA GLN A 162 -12.09 13.62 -9.43
C GLN A 162 -10.66 13.07 -9.46
N SER A 163 -10.01 13.05 -8.29
CA SER A 163 -8.63 12.58 -8.15
C SER A 163 -8.50 11.11 -8.56
N LEU A 164 -7.31 10.72 -9.02
CA LEU A 164 -6.98 9.31 -9.21
C LEU A 164 -6.68 8.64 -7.88
N ILE A 165 -6.93 7.34 -7.84
CA ILE A 165 -6.46 6.46 -6.78
C ILE A 165 -5.39 5.58 -7.38
N THR A 166 -4.19 5.61 -6.83
CA THR A 166 -3.07 4.78 -7.30
C THR A 166 -2.71 3.77 -6.23
N LEU A 167 -2.80 2.50 -6.58
CA LEU A 167 -2.39 1.39 -5.73
C LEU A 167 -1.01 0.90 -6.18
N THR A 168 -0.06 0.82 -5.26
CA THR A 168 1.25 0.19 -5.50
C THR A 168 1.36 -1.12 -4.74
N THR A 169 1.75 -2.20 -5.43
CA THR A 169 1.98 -3.51 -4.83
C THR A 169 3.38 -3.66 -4.24
N ALA A 170 3.62 -4.76 -3.52
CA ALA A 170 4.92 -5.06 -2.93
C ALA A 170 6.03 -5.27 -3.97
N GLN A 171 5.71 -5.77 -5.18
CA GLN A 171 6.68 -5.83 -6.29
C GLN A 171 6.77 -4.54 -7.10
N GLY A 172 6.03 -3.49 -6.71
CA GLY A 172 6.09 -2.18 -7.35
C GLY A 172 5.14 -1.98 -8.53
N ASN A 173 4.23 -2.93 -8.81
CA ASN A 173 3.20 -2.77 -9.82
C ASN A 173 2.23 -1.66 -9.41
N GLN A 174 1.76 -0.87 -10.36
CA GLN A 174 0.81 0.21 -10.13
C GLN A 174 -0.53 -0.06 -10.81
N PHE A 175 -1.61 0.20 -10.08
CA PHE A 175 -2.97 0.12 -10.60
C PHE A 175 -3.68 1.44 -10.32
N ASP A 176 -4.21 2.05 -11.38
CA ASP A 176 -4.96 3.29 -11.28
C ASP A 176 -6.46 3.05 -11.34
N PHE A 177 -7.19 3.86 -10.56
CA PHE A 177 -8.64 3.81 -10.49
C PHE A 177 -9.21 5.22 -10.59
N THR A 178 -10.27 5.38 -11.40
CA THR A 178 -11.08 6.61 -11.40
C THR A 178 -12.13 6.54 -10.32
N ILE A 179 -12.32 7.63 -9.57
CA ILE A 179 -13.40 7.73 -8.58
C ILE A 179 -14.75 7.77 -9.30
N GLU A 180 -15.64 6.84 -8.96
CA GLU A 180 -17.01 6.80 -9.49
C GLU A 180 -17.97 7.60 -8.60
N ALA A 181 -17.88 7.36 -7.30
CA ALA A 181 -18.80 7.93 -6.32
C ALA A 181 -18.20 7.86 -4.91
N GLY A 182 -18.56 8.86 -4.10
CA GLY A 182 -18.40 8.84 -2.66
C GLY A 182 -19.75 9.03 -1.98
N ALA A 183 -20.07 8.18 -1.00
CA ALA A 183 -21.36 8.20 -0.32
C ALA A 183 -21.19 8.00 1.20
N GLN A 184 -22.02 8.69 1.98
CA GLN A 184 -22.24 8.30 3.37
C GLN A 184 -23.15 7.08 3.41
N GLU A 185 -22.74 6.09 4.18
CA GLU A 185 -23.39 4.80 4.28
C GLU A 185 -23.56 4.39 5.74
N THR A 186 -24.48 3.47 5.97
CA THR A 186 -24.60 2.80 7.27
C THR A 186 -23.65 1.62 7.32
N THR A 187 -23.15 1.31 8.52
CA THR A 187 -22.24 0.17 8.76
C THR A 187 -22.83 -1.17 8.30
N ALA A 188 -24.15 -1.33 8.40
CA ALA A 188 -24.87 -2.51 7.90
C ALA A 188 -24.83 -2.66 6.36
N ALA A 189 -24.65 -1.56 5.62
CA ALA A 189 -24.55 -1.59 4.15
C ALA A 189 -23.15 -1.97 3.66
N LEU A 190 -22.12 -1.97 4.53
CA LEU A 190 -20.73 -2.17 4.13
C LEU A 190 -20.44 -3.58 3.62
N ALA A 191 -21.15 -4.59 4.14
CA ALA A 191 -21.05 -5.97 3.68
C ALA A 191 -21.47 -6.16 2.21
N ALA A 192 -22.19 -5.21 1.61
CA ALA A 192 -22.50 -5.24 0.19
C ALA A 192 -21.28 -4.88 -0.68
N TYR A 193 -20.34 -4.12 -0.13
CA TYR A 193 -19.16 -3.63 -0.87
C TYR A 193 -18.02 -4.65 -0.93
N THR A 194 -18.04 -5.69 -0.10
CA THR A 194 -17.10 -6.83 -0.20
C THR A 194 -17.45 -7.78 -1.37
N ARG A 195 -18.65 -7.64 -1.96
CA ARG A 195 -19.19 -8.55 -2.99
C ARG A 195 -19.31 -7.87 -4.36
N GLN A 196 -18.19 -7.44 -4.94
CA GLN A 196 -18.16 -6.87 -6.28
C GLN A 196 -17.77 -7.94 -7.33
N LYS A 197 -18.30 -7.81 -8.55
CA LYS A 197 -18.12 -8.77 -9.66
C LYS A 197 -17.18 -8.28 -10.76
N GLN A 198 -16.58 -7.09 -10.60
CA GLN A 198 -15.76 -6.43 -11.61
C GLN A 198 -14.56 -5.76 -10.94
N PRO A 199 -13.41 -5.64 -11.64
CA PRO A 199 -12.22 -4.99 -11.11
C PRO A 199 -12.47 -3.58 -10.56
N ALA A 200 -12.25 -3.38 -9.26
CA ALA A 200 -12.58 -2.12 -8.59
C ALA A 200 -11.77 -1.91 -7.32
N ILE A 201 -11.79 -0.68 -6.80
CA ILE A 201 -11.26 -0.33 -5.48
C ILE A 201 -12.37 0.28 -4.63
N THR A 202 -12.40 -0.06 -3.35
CA THR A 202 -13.33 0.50 -2.38
C THR A 202 -12.55 0.97 -1.15
N LEU A 203 -12.68 2.25 -0.81
CA LEU A 203 -12.13 2.83 0.40
C LEU A 203 -13.24 3.03 1.41
N LEU A 204 -13.07 2.45 2.58
CA LEU A 204 -14.02 2.46 3.68
C LEU A 204 -13.45 3.29 4.82
N TRP A 205 -14.12 4.36 5.18
CA TRP A 205 -13.87 5.08 6.41
C TRP A 205 -15.06 4.87 7.33
N GLN A 206 -14.81 4.56 8.60
CA GLN A 206 -15.85 4.50 9.64
C GLN A 206 -15.51 5.53 10.71
N ASN A 207 -16.53 6.15 11.28
CA ASN A 207 -16.32 6.97 12.47
C ASN A 207 -16.03 6.07 13.69
N GLY A 208 -15.42 6.63 14.74
CA GLY A 208 -14.96 5.83 15.89
C GLY A 208 -16.07 5.16 16.73
N ASP A 209 -17.34 5.48 16.50
CA ASP A 209 -18.47 4.81 17.14
C ASP A 209 -19.16 3.76 16.23
N GLY A 210 -18.67 3.60 15.00
CA GLY A 210 -19.17 2.65 14.02
C GLY A 210 -20.61 2.91 13.55
N THR A 211 -21.15 4.12 13.76
CA THR A 211 -22.52 4.47 13.34
C THR A 211 -22.58 5.10 11.97
N GLU A 212 -21.50 5.75 11.53
CA GLU A 212 -21.38 6.36 10.21
C GLU A 212 -20.20 5.78 9.45
N ALA A 213 -20.44 5.44 8.18
CA ALA A 213 -19.39 5.09 7.26
C ALA A 213 -19.39 6.07 6.07
N TYR A 214 -18.21 6.24 5.47
CA TYR A 214 -18.05 6.86 4.17
C TYR A 214 -17.39 5.86 3.25
N VAL A 215 -18.01 5.63 2.11
CA VAL A 215 -17.54 4.68 1.09
C VAL A 215 -17.19 5.45 -0.15
N LEU A 216 -15.96 5.27 -0.61
CA LEU A 216 -15.52 5.73 -1.90
C LEU A 216 -15.31 4.52 -2.80
N LYS A 217 -15.83 4.58 -4.02
CA LYS A 217 -15.62 3.56 -5.04
C LYS A 217 -14.81 4.11 -6.20
N GLY A 218 -13.88 3.31 -6.68
CA GLY A 218 -13.18 3.55 -7.92
C GLY A 218 -13.28 2.36 -8.86
N SER A 219 -13.43 2.65 -10.14
CA SER A 219 -13.35 1.66 -11.21
C SER A 219 -11.91 1.55 -11.67
N TYR A 220 -11.46 0.31 -11.88
CA TYR A 220 -10.11 0.07 -12.42
C TYR A 220 -9.99 0.67 -13.82
N ILE A 221 -8.90 1.40 -14.05
CA ILE A 221 -8.49 1.82 -15.37
C ILE A 221 -7.58 0.71 -15.89
N PRO A 222 -7.99 -0.06 -16.91
CA PRO A 222 -7.11 -1.05 -17.51
C PRO A 222 -5.85 -0.34 -17.99
N SER A 223 -4.74 -0.58 -17.30
CA SER A 223 -3.43 -0.29 -17.83
C SER A 223 -3.31 -1.19 -19.06
N ILE A 224 -3.34 -0.59 -20.25
CA ILE A 224 -3.25 -1.34 -21.50
C ILE A 224 -1.80 -1.84 -21.62
N HIS A 225 -1.46 -2.90 -20.90
CA HIS A 225 -0.43 -3.79 -21.39
C HIS A 225 -1.05 -4.45 -22.62
N LEU A 226 -0.66 -3.96 -23.80
CA LEU A 226 -0.96 -4.57 -25.09
C LEU A 226 -0.51 -6.03 -25.06
N LEU A 227 -1.42 -6.91 -24.63
CA LEU A 227 -1.40 -8.31 -25.01
C LEU A 227 -1.73 -8.31 -26.50
N ASP A 228 -0.74 -8.65 -27.32
CA ASP A 228 -0.87 -8.75 -28.77
C ASP A 228 -2.14 -9.50 -29.16
N ALA A 229 -3.14 -8.75 -29.61
CA ALA A 229 -4.37 -9.28 -30.17
C ALA A 229 -4.10 -9.82 -31.57
N SER A 230 -3.62 -11.06 -31.65
CA SER A 230 -3.61 -11.85 -32.90
C SER A 230 -4.75 -12.85 -32.90
N GLY A 231 -5.81 -12.53 -33.66
CA GLY A 231 -6.90 -13.43 -34.06
C GLY A 231 -8.16 -13.26 -33.23
N LEU A 232 -9.37 -13.07 -33.75
CA LEU A 232 -9.94 -13.29 -35.08
C LEU A 232 -11.06 -12.27 -35.32
N GLY A 233 -11.23 -11.84 -36.57
CA GLY A 233 -12.14 -10.78 -36.95
C GLY A 233 -13.63 -11.10 -36.86
N GLY A 234 -14.43 -10.04 -36.76
CA GLY A 234 -15.88 -10.10 -36.95
C GLY A 234 -16.62 -8.86 -36.44
N ALA A 235 -16.65 -7.80 -37.26
CA ALA A 235 -17.54 -6.64 -37.19
C ALA A 235 -17.50 -5.78 -35.90
N GLN A 236 -16.77 -4.66 -35.95
CA GLN A 236 -16.76 -3.66 -34.88
C GLN A 236 -17.39 -2.35 -35.35
N VAL A 237 -18.38 -1.89 -34.58
CA VAL A 237 -18.82 -0.50 -34.50
C VAL A 237 -17.58 0.38 -34.33
N GLU A 238 -17.38 1.37 -35.20
CA GLU A 238 -16.24 2.28 -35.17
C GLU A 238 -16.22 3.03 -33.82
N PRO A 239 -15.32 2.66 -32.88
CA PRO A 239 -15.11 3.47 -31.70
C PRO A 239 -14.33 4.71 -32.13
N ALA A 240 -14.66 5.86 -31.55
CA ALA A 240 -13.84 7.06 -31.69
C ALA A 240 -12.38 6.68 -31.42
N GLN A 241 -11.51 6.87 -32.42
CA GLN A 241 -10.10 6.56 -32.29
C GLN A 241 -9.53 7.38 -31.14
N THR A 242 -9.34 6.77 -29.97
CA THR A 242 -8.43 7.26 -28.94
C THR A 242 -7.06 7.26 -29.59
N LEU A 243 -6.65 8.42 -30.07
CA LEU A 243 -5.31 8.62 -30.63
C LEU A 243 -4.31 8.14 -29.57
N PRO A 244 -3.44 7.16 -29.89
CA PRO A 244 -2.56 6.57 -28.91
C PRO A 244 -1.72 7.63 -28.21
N GLU A 245 -1.68 7.53 -26.89
CA GLU A 245 -0.86 8.33 -25.99
C GLU A 245 0.63 8.15 -26.36
N ALA A 246 1.52 9.04 -25.88
CA ALA A 246 2.94 8.95 -26.22
C ALA A 246 3.50 7.54 -25.95
N ASP A 247 4.29 7.00 -26.90
CA ASP A 247 4.83 5.64 -26.82
C ASP A 247 6.36 5.76 -26.82
N LEU A 248 6.93 5.88 -25.61
CA LEU A 248 8.34 6.17 -25.42
C LEU A 248 9.16 4.89 -25.25
N HIS A 249 10.16 4.70 -26.11
CA HIS A 249 11.13 3.62 -26.02
C HIS A 249 12.52 4.16 -25.70
N VAL A 250 13.20 3.55 -24.73
CA VAL A 250 14.54 3.93 -24.29
C VAL A 250 15.55 2.93 -24.83
N GLN A 251 16.60 3.43 -25.49
CA GLN A 251 17.73 2.64 -25.95
C GLN A 251 19.00 3.14 -25.27
N LEU A 252 19.80 2.23 -24.72
CA LEU A 252 21.13 2.55 -24.18
C LEU A 252 22.20 2.31 -25.25
N ASP A 253 23.06 3.30 -25.46
CA ASP A 253 24.21 3.23 -26.36
C ASP A 253 25.46 2.76 -25.61
N GLY A 254 25.58 3.10 -24.33
CA GLY A 254 26.73 2.71 -23.52
C GLY A 254 26.64 3.17 -22.07
N VAL A 255 27.32 2.41 -21.22
CA VAL A 255 27.45 2.70 -19.79
C VAL A 255 28.93 2.56 -19.44
N ASP A 256 29.52 3.62 -18.90
CA ASP A 256 30.96 3.69 -18.59
C ASP A 256 31.18 4.21 -17.17
N ILE A 257 32.14 3.64 -16.45
CA ILE A 257 32.62 4.20 -15.18
C ILE A 257 33.62 5.29 -15.52
N GLN A 258 33.44 6.50 -14.99
CA GLN A 258 34.35 7.61 -15.23
C GLN A 258 35.73 7.37 -14.58
N THR A 259 36.74 8.13 -15.00
CA THR A 259 38.13 8.00 -14.56
C THR A 259 38.30 8.16 -13.04
N ASP A 260 37.38 8.85 -12.37
CA ASP A 260 37.38 9.00 -10.91
C ASP A 260 36.92 7.73 -10.16
N GLY A 261 36.30 6.77 -10.86
CA GLY A 261 35.73 5.55 -10.30
C GLY A 261 34.45 5.78 -9.48
N LEU A 262 34.03 7.03 -9.31
CA LEU A 262 32.92 7.46 -8.44
C LEU A 262 31.66 7.80 -9.23
N GLN A 263 31.78 8.03 -10.53
CA GLN A 263 30.66 8.41 -11.39
C GLN A 263 30.41 7.37 -12.48
N LEU A 264 29.14 7.18 -12.79
CA LEU A 264 28.65 6.34 -13.88
C LEU A 264 28.09 7.24 -14.99
N LEU A 265 28.67 7.15 -16.18
CA LEU A 265 28.21 7.82 -17.38
C LEU A 265 27.28 6.88 -18.16
N VAL A 266 26.04 7.29 -18.40
CA VAL A 266 25.05 6.56 -19.20
C VAL A 266 24.74 7.39 -20.45
N ARG A 267 24.77 6.75 -21.61
CA ARG A 267 24.45 7.35 -22.92
C ARG A 267 23.34 6.54 -23.58
N GLY A 268 22.42 7.22 -24.24
CA GLY A 268 21.31 6.58 -24.92
C GLY A 268 20.42 7.56 -25.66
N SER A 269 19.25 7.05 -26.07
CA SER A 269 18.20 7.85 -26.68
C SER A 269 16.81 7.42 -26.21
N VAL A 270 15.88 8.37 -26.24
CA VAL A 270 14.45 8.13 -26.07
C VAL A 270 13.76 8.41 -27.38
N THR A 271 13.03 7.42 -27.90
CA THR A 271 12.26 7.50 -29.15
C THR A 271 10.78 7.50 -28.82
N ASN A 272 9.96 8.27 -29.55
CA ASN A 272 8.51 8.29 -29.38
C ASN A 272 7.80 7.84 -30.66
N SER A 273 7.29 6.60 -30.69
CA SER A 273 6.49 6.05 -31.80
C SER A 273 5.02 6.48 -31.76
N GLY A 274 4.59 7.15 -30.67
CA GLY A 274 3.22 7.60 -30.45
C GLY A 274 2.84 8.82 -31.29
N VAL A 275 1.56 9.14 -31.29
CA VAL A 275 1.00 10.27 -32.05
C VAL A 275 0.91 11.57 -31.23
N GLN A 276 1.25 11.51 -29.94
CA GLN A 276 1.39 12.66 -29.04
C GLN A 276 2.83 12.82 -28.57
N ALA A 277 3.23 14.06 -28.23
CA ALA A 277 4.55 14.30 -27.65
C ALA A 277 4.61 13.69 -26.24
N GLY A 278 5.74 13.06 -25.91
CA GLY A 278 5.98 12.48 -24.59
C GLY A 278 6.95 13.32 -23.78
N THR A 279 6.87 13.19 -22.45
CA THR A 279 7.78 13.86 -21.52
C THR A 279 8.49 12.83 -20.64
N VAL A 280 9.81 12.97 -20.49
CA VAL A 280 10.59 12.25 -19.48
C VAL A 280 11.06 13.24 -18.42
N ALA A 281 10.54 13.11 -17.21
CA ALA A 281 10.87 13.94 -16.07
C ALA A 281 12.01 13.32 -15.22
N ALA A 282 12.54 14.10 -14.28
CA ALA A 282 13.58 13.60 -13.37
C ALA A 282 13.08 12.48 -12.43
N ALA A 283 11.78 12.45 -12.13
CA ALA A 283 11.17 11.39 -11.33
C ALA A 283 11.23 10.03 -12.04
N ASP A 284 11.18 10.04 -13.38
CA ASP A 284 11.14 8.85 -14.25
C ASP A 284 12.51 8.20 -14.44
N ILE A 285 13.57 8.81 -13.88
CA ILE A 285 14.95 8.35 -14.00
C ILE A 285 15.47 7.96 -12.62
N ALA A 286 15.82 6.69 -12.45
CA ALA A 286 16.38 6.18 -11.21
C ALA A 286 17.51 5.19 -11.49
N LEU A 287 18.56 5.22 -10.67
CA LEU A 287 19.57 4.18 -10.63
C LEU A 287 19.58 3.61 -9.22
N LEU A 288 19.31 2.31 -9.09
CA LEU A 288 19.15 1.60 -7.82
C LEU A 288 20.24 0.54 -7.68
N GLY A 289 21.06 0.59 -6.62
CA GLY A 289 22.00 -0.47 -6.25
C GLY A 289 21.74 -0.94 -4.83
N ASP A 290 21.58 -2.25 -4.62
CA ASP A 290 21.22 -2.85 -3.31
C ASP A 290 20.10 -2.09 -2.56
N ALA A 291 19.05 -1.71 -3.30
CA ALA A 291 17.89 -0.92 -2.86
C ALA A 291 18.15 0.56 -2.48
N LEU A 292 19.37 1.08 -2.69
CA LEU A 292 19.69 2.51 -2.53
C LEU A 292 19.66 3.24 -3.87
N ARG A 293 19.03 4.41 -3.89
CA ARG A 293 18.99 5.29 -5.07
C ARG A 293 20.26 6.12 -5.19
N SER A 294 20.94 5.98 -6.31
CA SER A 294 22.06 6.84 -6.71
C SER A 294 21.56 8.24 -7.08
N GLN A 295 22.38 9.23 -6.72
CA GLN A 295 22.13 10.63 -7.09
C GLN A 295 22.46 10.87 -8.57
N ILE A 296 21.59 11.62 -9.25
CA ILE A 296 21.89 12.19 -10.57
C ILE A 296 22.80 13.41 -10.36
N VAL A 297 23.98 13.39 -10.96
CA VAL A 297 24.99 14.45 -10.89
C VAL A 297 24.75 15.49 -11.99
N SER A 298 24.55 15.03 -13.23
CA SER A 298 24.25 15.90 -14.37
C SER A 298 23.50 15.14 -15.47
N VAL A 299 22.77 15.88 -16.31
CA VAL A 299 22.03 15.35 -17.47
C VAL A 299 22.12 16.36 -18.60
N ASP A 300 22.39 15.88 -19.81
CA ASP A 300 22.43 16.67 -21.04
C ASP A 300 21.66 15.93 -22.15
N PRO A 301 20.59 16.50 -22.73
CA PRO A 301 20.00 17.80 -22.41
C PRO A 301 19.40 17.85 -20.99
N PRO A 302 19.22 19.05 -20.40
CA PRO A 302 18.60 19.17 -19.08
C PRO A 302 17.16 18.67 -19.10
N LEU A 303 16.75 18.01 -18.02
CA LEU A 303 15.37 17.53 -17.83
C LEU A 303 14.39 18.69 -17.58
N PRO A 304 13.10 18.54 -17.93
CA PRO A 304 12.49 17.36 -18.55
C PRO A 304 12.76 17.27 -20.07
N TRP A 305 12.88 16.05 -20.59
CA TRP A 305 13.03 15.82 -22.03
C TRP A 305 11.66 15.82 -22.70
N GLN A 306 11.50 16.65 -23.73
CA GLN A 306 10.33 16.66 -24.59
C GLN A 306 10.63 15.84 -25.85
N VAL A 307 9.97 14.69 -25.99
CA VAL A 307 10.18 13.77 -27.12
C VAL A 307 9.01 13.95 -28.12
N PRO A 308 9.25 14.55 -29.30
CA PRO A 308 8.19 14.82 -30.27
C PRO A 308 7.45 13.56 -30.70
N ALA A 309 6.18 13.68 -31.06
CA ALA A 309 5.41 12.58 -31.66
C ALA A 309 6.00 12.12 -33.00
N GLY A 310 5.60 10.93 -33.46
CA GLY A 310 5.83 10.48 -34.83
C GLY A 310 7.27 10.10 -35.13
N ASN A 311 7.90 9.33 -34.24
CA ASN A 311 9.30 8.92 -34.24
C ASN A 311 10.28 10.04 -33.86
N GLY A 312 9.88 10.96 -32.98
CA GLY A 312 10.81 11.91 -32.38
C GLY A 312 11.86 11.18 -31.56
N VAL A 313 13.11 11.67 -31.60
CA VAL A 313 14.23 11.08 -30.86
C VAL A 313 14.94 12.17 -30.08
N VAL A 314 15.23 11.88 -28.81
CA VAL A 314 16.09 12.71 -27.96
C VAL A 314 17.26 11.86 -27.49
N ALA A 315 18.46 12.18 -27.94
CA ALA A 315 19.68 11.60 -27.40
C ALA A 315 20.00 12.23 -26.04
N PHE A 316 20.53 11.44 -25.11
CA PHE A 316 20.88 11.91 -23.78
C PHE A 316 22.23 11.37 -23.29
N THR A 317 22.82 12.12 -22.38
CA THR A 317 23.92 11.72 -21.53
C THR A 317 23.55 12.03 -20.08
N ALA A 318 23.58 11.03 -19.21
CA ALA A 318 23.28 11.17 -17.79
C ALA A 318 24.47 10.67 -16.96
N VAL A 319 24.84 11.45 -15.94
CA VAL A 319 25.90 11.09 -15.00
C VAL A 319 25.28 10.85 -13.64
N PHE A 320 25.57 9.69 -13.07
CA PHE A 320 25.11 9.28 -11.75
C PHE A 320 26.29 9.11 -10.81
N GLN A 321 26.05 9.26 -9.51
CA GLN A 321 26.96 8.69 -8.52
C GLN A 321 26.93 7.16 -8.65
N ARG A 322 28.11 6.55 -8.80
CA ARG A 322 28.24 5.10 -8.94
C ARG A 322 27.67 4.42 -7.68
N PRO A 323 26.78 3.43 -7.84
CA PRO A 323 26.35 2.58 -6.73
C PRO A 323 27.54 1.84 -6.11
N LEU A 324 27.47 1.55 -4.81
CA LEU A 324 28.51 0.77 -4.13
C LEU A 324 28.43 -0.74 -4.46
N SER A 325 27.31 -1.17 -5.02
CA SER A 325 27.04 -2.55 -5.41
C SER A 325 27.69 -2.90 -6.75
N SER A 326 27.94 -4.19 -6.99
CA SER A 326 28.38 -4.72 -8.31
C SER A 326 27.24 -4.86 -9.31
N HIS A 327 25.98 -4.72 -8.86
CA HIS A 327 24.78 -4.77 -9.70
C HIS A 327 23.92 -3.54 -9.44
N ALA A 328 23.31 -3.00 -10.47
CA ALA A 328 22.32 -1.93 -10.33
C ALA A 328 21.23 -2.04 -11.38
N THR A 329 20.05 -1.50 -11.08
CA THR A 329 18.95 -1.35 -12.03
C THR A 329 18.82 0.13 -12.38
N LEU A 330 18.99 0.46 -13.65
CA LEU A 330 18.66 1.78 -14.20
C LEU A 330 17.23 1.73 -14.73
N THR A 331 16.36 2.61 -14.25
CA THR A 331 15.00 2.80 -14.75
C THR A 331 14.94 4.15 -15.47
N ILE A 332 14.44 4.17 -16.70
CA ILE A 332 14.12 5.40 -17.45
C ILE A 332 12.72 5.22 -18.04
N HIS A 333 11.76 6.05 -17.64
CA HIS A 333 10.38 6.01 -18.16
C HIS A 333 9.78 4.59 -18.13
N ALA A 334 9.77 3.99 -16.93
CA ALA A 334 9.29 2.63 -16.64
C ALA A 334 10.02 1.49 -17.38
N GLN A 335 11.13 1.75 -18.08
CA GLN A 335 11.99 0.72 -18.68
C GLN A 335 13.21 0.46 -17.81
N ASP A 336 13.39 -0.81 -17.43
CA ASP A 336 14.47 -1.25 -16.55
C ASP A 336 15.64 -1.87 -17.31
N PHE A 337 16.85 -1.51 -16.90
CA PHE A 337 18.10 -2.00 -17.45
C PHE A 337 18.98 -2.52 -16.32
N ALA A 338 19.28 -3.82 -16.36
CA ALA A 338 20.22 -4.43 -15.43
C ALA A 338 21.66 -4.08 -15.83
N LEU A 339 22.40 -3.50 -14.88
CA LEU A 339 23.80 -3.12 -15.02
C LEU A 339 24.66 -4.01 -14.12
N GLU A 340 25.76 -4.51 -14.66
CA GLU A 340 26.76 -5.27 -13.94
C GLU A 340 28.11 -4.56 -14.05
N PHE A 341 28.73 -4.28 -12.90
CA PHE A 341 30.02 -3.62 -12.81
C PHE A 341 31.09 -4.66 -12.51
N THR A 342 32.03 -4.85 -13.42
CA THR A 342 33.23 -5.65 -13.15
C THR A 342 34.34 -4.71 -12.70
N ASP A 343 34.79 -4.84 -11.45
CA ASP A 343 36.01 -4.18 -11.01
C ASP A 343 37.19 -4.73 -11.83
N ARG A 344 37.79 -3.87 -12.65
CA ARG A 344 39.01 -4.16 -13.40
C ARG A 344 40.24 -3.72 -12.63
#